data_AF-A0AAC9F7R4-F1
#
_entry.id   AF-A0AAC9F7R4-F1
#
_cell.length_a   1.000
_cell.length_b   1.000
_cell.length_c   1.000
_cell.angle_alpha   90.00
_cell.angle_beta   90.00
_cell.angle_gamma   90.00
#
_symmetry.space_group_name_H-M   'P 1'
#
loop_
_entity.id
_entity.type
_entity.pdbx_description
1 polymer ?
#
loop_
_entity_poly.entity_id
_entity_poly.type
_entity_poly.pdbx_seq_one_letter_code
_entity_poly.pdbx_strand_id
1 'polypeptide(L)' 'MNPTTQSSTTSTHPARQQRILRLPEVKAKTGFGRSTIYALMANGEFPRSIRIGARAVGWLESDIDQWIETRRIGAAYGRG' A
#
# COMPACT_ATOMS: atom_id res chain seq x y z
N MET A 1 -2.14 -31.76 38.28
CA MET A 1 -2.33 -30.30 38.24
C MET A 1 -1.15 -29.71 37.48
N ASN A 2 -1.33 -29.33 36.21
CA ASN A 2 -0.33 -28.61 35.43
C ASN A 2 -1.00 -27.34 34.87
N PRO A 3 -0.59 -26.13 35.24
CA PRO A 3 -0.74 -24.96 34.39
C PRO A 3 0.59 -24.71 33.69
N THR A 4 0.98 -25.58 32.76
CA THR A 4 2.15 -25.31 31.91
C THR A 4 1.68 -24.51 30.71
N THR A 5 1.73 -23.20 30.87
CA THR A 5 2.11 -22.22 29.85
C THR A 5 2.01 -22.70 28.40
N GLN A 6 0.89 -22.39 27.74
CA GLN A 6 0.80 -22.39 26.28
C GLN A 6 1.48 -21.13 25.74
N SER A 7 2.81 -21.09 25.82
CA SER A 7 3.64 -20.20 25.00
C SER A 7 3.95 -20.91 23.69
N SER A 8 2.95 -21.02 22.83
CA SER A 8 3.17 -21.33 21.41
C SER A 8 3.27 -20.02 20.67
N THR A 9 4.50 -19.51 20.60
CA THR A 9 4.98 -18.46 19.70
C THR A 9 4.91 -18.94 18.26
N THR A 10 3.69 -19.06 17.74
CA THR A 10 3.45 -19.17 16.29
C THR A 10 2.60 -17.97 15.90
N SER A 11 3.24 -16.81 15.80
CA SER A 11 2.63 -15.70 15.06
C SER A 11 2.73 -16.06 13.58
N THR A 12 1.82 -16.92 13.11
CA THR A 12 1.42 -16.99 11.71
C THR A 12 0.75 -15.67 11.37
N HIS A 13 1.53 -14.59 11.38
CA HIS A 13 1.12 -13.39 10.69
C HIS A 13 1.29 -13.76 9.22
N PRO A 14 0.21 -13.92 8.44
CA PRO A 14 0.36 -14.13 7.01
C PRO A 14 1.25 -13.01 6.53
N ALA A 15 2.35 -13.38 5.88
CA ALA A 15 3.33 -12.46 5.32
C ALA A 15 2.57 -11.27 4.72
N ARG A 16 2.50 -10.15 5.44
CA ARG A 16 1.96 -8.90 4.91
C ARG A 16 3.01 -8.48 3.91
N GLN A 17 2.91 -9.01 2.70
CA GLN A 17 3.94 -8.96 1.68
C GLN A 17 4.38 -7.50 1.54
N GLN A 18 5.54 -7.18 2.10
CA GLN A 18 6.15 -5.85 2.01
C GLN A 18 6.76 -5.70 0.61
N ARG A 19 6.00 -6.05 -0.43
CA ARG A 19 6.41 -5.86 -1.82
C ARG A 19 6.36 -4.37 -2.08
N ILE A 20 7.47 -3.83 -2.56
CA ILE A 20 7.53 -2.42 -2.92
C ILE A 20 7.23 -2.33 -4.41
N LEU A 21 6.08 -1.75 -4.73
CA LEU A 21 5.66 -1.46 -6.09
C LEU A 21 6.39 -0.24 -6.60
N ARG A 22 7.01 -0.36 -7.77
CA ARG A 22 7.57 0.80 -8.47
C ARG A 22 6.46 1.59 -9.17
N LEU A 23 6.79 2.78 -9.64
CA LEU A 23 5.87 3.64 -10.40
C LEU A 23 5.09 2.89 -11.51
N PRO A 24 5.71 2.08 -12.40
CA PRO A 24 4.95 1.35 -13.41
C PRO A 24 3.94 0.35 -12.83
N GLU A 25 4.26 -0.33 -11.74
CA GLU A 25 3.35 -1.28 -11.08
C GLU A 25 2.21 -0.54 -10.39
N VAL A 26 2.50 0.58 -9.72
CA VAL A 26 1.48 1.43 -9.11
C VAL A 26 0.52 1.98 -10.17
N LYS A 27 1.04 2.41 -11.34
CA LYS A 27 0.19 2.80 -12.46
C LYS A 27 -0.70 1.65 -12.95
N ALA A 28 -0.16 0.44 -13.05
CA ALA A 28 -0.93 -0.73 -13.47
C ALA A 28 -2.00 -1.12 -12.44
N LYS A 29 -1.69 -1.05 -11.14
CA LYS A 29 -2.59 -1.42 -10.04
C LYS A 29 -3.70 -0.39 -9.83
N THR A 30 -3.38 0.90 -9.93
CA THR A 30 -4.32 2.00 -9.68
C THR A 30 -5.01 2.52 -10.94
N GLY A 31 -4.50 2.20 -12.13
CA GLY A 31 -4.98 2.71 -13.42
C GLY A 31 -4.65 4.19 -13.68
N PHE A 32 -3.99 4.87 -12.74
CA PHE A 32 -3.70 6.30 -12.86
C PHE A 32 -2.42 6.59 -13.64
N GLY A 33 -2.43 7.73 -14.35
CA GLY A 33 -1.25 8.29 -14.97
C GLY A 33 -0.23 8.77 -13.93
N ARG A 34 1.04 8.91 -14.36
CA ARG A 34 2.12 9.40 -13.50
C ARG A 34 1.78 10.77 -12.88
N SER A 35 1.24 11.68 -13.68
CA SER A 35 0.87 13.03 -13.24
C SER A 35 -0.22 13.01 -12.17
N THR A 36 -1.22 12.13 -12.33
CA THR A 36 -2.29 11.94 -11.35
C THR A 36 -1.73 11.40 -10.03
N ILE A 37 -0.83 10.41 -10.08
CA ILE A 37 -0.18 9.87 -8.88
C ILE A 37 0.58 10.98 -8.13
N TYR A 38 1.34 11.83 -8.83
CA TYR A 38 2.02 12.97 -8.21
C TYR A 38 1.05 14.03 -7.67
N ALA A 39 -0.05 14.31 -8.39
CA ALA A 39 -1.07 15.25 -7.92
C ALA A 39 -1.77 14.75 -6.66
N LEU A 40 -2.15 13.46 -6.62
CA LEU A 40 -2.74 12.84 -5.44
C LEU A 40 -1.76 12.80 -4.27
N MET A 41 -0.47 12.55 -4.52
CA MET A 41 0.56 12.67 -3.47
C MET A 41 0.68 14.10 -2.96
N ALA A 42 0.62 15.11 -3.83
CA ALA A 42 0.66 16.52 -3.43
C ALA A 42 -0.58 16.92 -2.62
N ASN A 43 -1.75 16.37 -2.96
CA ASN A 43 -3.00 16.56 -2.21
C ASN A 43 -3.05 15.76 -0.90
N GLY A 44 -2.06 14.92 -0.61
CA GLY A 44 -2.07 14.02 0.55
C GLY A 44 -3.08 12.87 0.45
N GLU A 45 -3.66 12.69 -0.74
CA GLU A 45 -4.63 11.64 -1.04
C GLU A 45 -3.97 10.33 -1.48
N PHE A 46 -2.65 10.29 -1.70
CA PHE A 46 -1.94 9.08 -2.12
C PHE A 46 -0.86 8.71 -1.10
N PRO A 47 -0.58 7.40 -0.89
CA PRO A 47 0.48 6.99 0.00
C PRO A 47 1.84 7.58 -0.41
N ARG A 48 2.65 7.91 0.60
CA ARG A 48 3.98 8.48 0.39
C ARG A 48 4.90 7.46 -0.27
N SER A 49 5.66 7.92 -1.27
CA SER A 49 6.68 7.10 -1.89
C SER A 49 7.86 6.87 -0.95
N ILE A 50 8.28 5.62 -0.82
CA ILE A 50 9.48 5.19 -0.12
C ILE A 50 10.65 5.21 -1.09
N ARG A 51 11.78 5.81 -0.67
CA ARG A 51 13.03 5.73 -1.42
C ARG A 51 13.62 4.34 -1.27
N ILE A 52 13.70 3.60 -2.37
CA ILE A 52 14.37 2.28 -2.44
C ILE A 52 15.85 2.47 -2.78
N GLY A 53 16.20 3.58 -3.44
CA GLY A 53 17.60 3.90 -3.76
C GLY A 53 17.78 5.34 -4.22
N ALA A 54 18.99 5.67 -4.68
CA ALA A 54 19.39 7.06 -4.99
C ALA A 54 18.49 7.76 -6.02
N ARG A 55 17.94 7.02 -6.99
CA ARG A 55 17.00 7.51 -8.02
C ARG A 55 15.70 6.69 -8.10
N ALA A 56 15.53 5.72 -7.21
CA ALA A 56 14.41 4.80 -7.24
C ALA A 56 13.45 5.06 -6.08
N VAL A 57 12.19 5.28 -6.41
CA VAL A 57 11.09 5.37 -5.46
C VAL A 57 10.08 4.25 -5.72
N GLY A 58 9.41 3.82 -4.68
CA GLY A 58 8.31 2.88 -4.77
C GLY A 58 7.35 3.05 -3.59
N TRP A 59 6.30 2.25 -3.59
CA TRP A 59 5.25 2.28 -2.59
C TRP A 59 5.05 0.90 -2.03
N LEU A 60 4.73 0.79 -0.75
CA LEU A 60 4.34 -0.50 -0.21
C LEU A 60 3.04 -0.95 -0.89
N GLU A 61 3.05 -2.21 -1.37
CA GLU A 61 1.88 -2.83 -1.98
C GLU A 61 0.69 -2.78 -1.01
N SER A 62 0.93 -2.99 0.28
CA SER A 62 -0.08 -2.91 1.33
C SER A 62 -0.66 -1.51 1.51
N ASP A 63 0.17 -0.45 1.46
CA ASP A 63 -0.33 0.93 1.51
C ASP A 63 -1.21 1.25 0.30
N ILE A 64 -0.80 0.81 -0.90
CA ILE A 64 -1.59 0.99 -2.12
C ILE A 64 -2.88 0.19 -2.04
N ASP A 65 -2.84 -1.05 -1.54
CA ASP A 65 -4.02 -1.90 -1.37
C ASP A 65 -5.01 -1.29 -0.39
N GLN A 66 -4.53 -0.88 0.78
CA GLN A 66 -5.33 -0.21 1.79
C GLN A 66 -5.91 1.11 1.27
N TRP A 67 -5.14 1.85 0.47
CA TRP A 67 -5.62 3.06 -0.17
C TRP A 67 -6.75 2.77 -1.17
N ILE A 68 -6.60 1.74 -2.01
CA ILE A 68 -7.64 1.29 -2.94
C ILE A 68 -8.89 0.85 -2.17
N GLU A 69 -8.74 0.05 -1.12
CA GLU A 69 -9.83 -0.40 -0.24
C GLU A 69 -10.55 0.80 0.40
N THR A 70 -9.80 1.76 0.92
CA THR A 70 -10.32 2.99 1.52
C THR A 70 -11.11 3.81 0.51
N ARG A 71 -10.59 3.97 -0.73
CA ARG A 71 -11.31 4.64 -1.81
C ARG A 71 -12.51 3.84 -2.33
N ARG A 72 -12.45 2.51 -2.34
CA ARG A 72 -13.60 1.67 -2.72
C ARG A 72 -14.80 1.91 -1.79
N ILE A 73 -14.53 2.23 -0.53
CA ILE A 73 -15.55 2.52 0.48
C ILE A 73 -15.97 4.01 0.48
N GLY A 74 -15.13 4.92 -0.05
CA GLY A 74 -15.34 6.37 0.08
C GLY A 74 -15.36 7.23 -1.20
N ALA A 75 -15.22 6.69 -2.41
CA ALA A 75 -14.86 7.53 -3.56
C ALA A 75 -15.46 7.09 -4.91
N ALA A 76 -16.77 7.32 -5.05
CA ALA A 76 -17.33 7.81 -6.29
C ALA A 76 -16.76 9.22 -6.60
N TYR A 77 -15.46 9.33 -6.94
CA TYR A 77 -14.94 10.58 -7.48
C TYR A 77 -15.12 10.57 -8.99
N GLY A 78 -16.24 11.15 -9.41
CA GLY A 78 -16.33 12.01 -10.58
C GLY A 78 -15.77 11.40 -11.86
N ARG A 79 -16.50 10.46 -12.45
CA ARG A 79 -16.61 10.49 -13.91
C ARG A 79 -17.64 11.60 -14.20
N GLY A 80 -17.14 12.72 -14.71
CA GLY A 80 -17.99 13.66 -15.43
C GLY A 80 -18.65 13.00 -16.63
#